data_AF-A0A950W1Y4-F1
#
_entry.id   AF-A0A950W1Y4-F1
#
_cell.length_a   1.000
_cell.length_b   1.000
_cell.length_c   1.000
_cell.angle_alpha   90.00
_cell.angle_beta   90.00
_cell.angle_gamma   90.00
#
_symmetry.space_group_name_H-M   'P 1'
#
loop_
_entity.id
_entity.type
_entity.pdbx_description
1 polymer ?
#
loop_
_entity_poly.entity_id
_entity_poly.type
_entity_poly.pdbx_seq_one_letter_code
_entity_poly.pdbx_strand_id
1 'polypeptide(L)'
;METISRSVDLASGGWLWCGGVVVHANGDLYMVNGRFCHRLDASCVVVAERELPLDSPYNGLQILSDGNLVTRNLGFRADDRAGFIVLEPEGLRTVRELEIAERCMARFSCDRSADGTTCTSRRRQRCAGWSTGRSAWIWTQIGPPATRFGRPVRRLGHHDR
;
A
#
# COMPACT_ATOMS: atom_id res chain seq x y z
N MET A 1 -24.30 13.94 -12.69
CA MET A 1 -23.87 12.53 -12.61
C MET A 1 -24.64 11.91 -11.46
N GLU A 2 -25.24 10.74 -11.66
CA GLU A 2 -26.03 10.02 -10.66
C GLU A 2 -25.26 8.76 -10.22
N THR A 3 -25.39 8.39 -8.95
CA THR A 3 -24.77 7.18 -8.41
C THR A 3 -25.57 5.95 -8.85
N ILE A 4 -24.95 5.04 -9.60
CA ILE A 4 -25.61 3.83 -10.11
C ILE A 4 -25.58 2.65 -9.12
N SER A 5 -24.62 2.62 -8.20
CA SER A 5 -24.53 1.64 -7.11
C SER A 5 -23.66 2.20 -5.97
N ARG A 6 -23.90 1.72 -4.75
CA ARG A 6 -23.12 2.04 -3.55
C ARG A 6 -23.04 0.80 -2.67
N SER A 7 -21.87 0.55 -2.10
CA SER A 7 -21.72 -0.44 -1.03
C SER A 7 -22.44 0.01 0.25
N VAL A 8 -22.53 -0.90 1.22
CA VAL A 8 -22.70 -0.51 2.63
C VAL A 8 -21.53 0.36 3.09
N ASP A 9 -21.68 1.01 4.25
CA ASP A 9 -20.57 1.70 4.87
C ASP A 9 -19.51 0.68 5.30
N LEU A 10 -18.31 0.81 4.74
CA LEU A 10 -17.23 -0.15 4.92
C LEU A 10 -16.53 0.08 6.26
N ALA A 11 -16.21 -0.98 6.98
CA ALA A 11 -15.43 -0.90 8.20
C ALA A 11 -14.08 -0.20 7.96
N SER A 12 -13.66 0.63 8.93
CA SER A 12 -12.36 1.31 8.90
C SER A 12 -11.48 1.03 10.10
N GLY A 13 -12.01 0.36 11.12
CA GLY A 13 -11.32 0.14 12.41
C GLY A 13 -11.14 1.42 13.22
N GLY A 14 -12.04 2.39 13.09
CA GLY A 14 -11.97 3.68 13.80
C GLY A 14 -11.03 4.71 13.15
N TRP A 15 -10.41 4.37 12.02
CA TRP A 15 -9.57 5.29 11.25
C TRP A 15 -10.40 6.06 10.22
N LEU A 16 -10.32 7.39 10.24
CA LEU A 16 -11.02 8.26 9.27
C LEU A 16 -10.31 8.35 7.90
N TRP A 17 -9.02 8.03 7.87
CA TRP A 17 -8.11 8.09 6.72
C TRP A 17 -6.95 7.12 7.03
N CYS A 18 -6.18 6.56 6.09
CA CYS A 18 -6.16 6.62 4.63
C CYS A 18 -6.90 5.43 3.98
N GLY A 19 -6.81 5.35 2.65
CA GLY A 19 -7.26 4.20 1.88
C GLY A 19 -6.68 4.16 0.46
N GLY A 20 -7.15 3.20 -0.32
CA GLY A 20 -6.80 3.02 -1.73
C GLY A 20 -7.78 2.06 -2.39
N VAL A 21 -8.03 2.21 -3.68
CA VAL A 21 -8.92 1.34 -4.45
C VAL A 21 -8.24 0.91 -5.74
N VAL A 22 -8.41 -0.35 -6.11
CA VAL A 22 -7.96 -0.94 -7.38
C VAL A 22 -9.05 -1.84 -7.95
N VAL A 23 -9.05 -2.01 -9.27
CA VAL A 23 -9.88 -3.03 -9.94
C VAL A 23 -8.96 -4.15 -10.37
N HIS A 24 -9.28 -5.37 -9.98
CA HIS A 24 -8.47 -6.54 -10.30
C HIS A 24 -8.95 -7.22 -11.59
N ALA A 25 -8.07 -8.02 -12.20
CA ALA A 25 -8.35 -8.68 -13.48
C ALA A 25 -9.51 -9.69 -13.41
N ASN A 26 -9.92 -10.11 -12.21
CA ASN A 26 -11.12 -10.93 -11.98
C ASN A 26 -12.43 -10.13 -12.06
N GLY A 27 -12.37 -8.80 -12.21
CA GLY A 27 -13.54 -7.92 -12.31
C GLY A 27 -13.96 -7.29 -10.97
N ASP A 28 -13.36 -7.70 -9.86
CA ASP A 28 -13.72 -7.19 -8.53
C ASP A 28 -12.94 -5.92 -8.17
N LEU A 29 -13.56 -5.11 -7.31
CA LEU A 29 -12.95 -3.95 -6.69
C LEU A 29 -12.33 -4.35 -5.36
N TYR A 30 -11.12 -3.88 -5.12
CA TYR A 30 -10.45 -4.03 -3.84
C TYR A 30 -10.22 -2.66 -3.24
N MET A 31 -10.58 -2.50 -1.98
CA MET A 31 -10.48 -1.22 -1.27
C MET A 31 -9.83 -1.41 0.08
N VAL A 32 -8.81 -0.61 0.37
CA VAL A 32 -8.33 -0.40 1.73
C VAL A 32 -9.07 0.81 2.31
N ASN A 33 -9.67 0.64 3.48
CA ASN A 33 -10.31 1.69 4.26
C ASN A 33 -9.79 1.63 5.69
N GLY A 34 -8.96 2.59 6.09
CA GLY A 34 -8.34 2.58 7.42
C GLY A 34 -7.51 1.32 7.64
N ARG A 35 -7.91 0.50 8.60
CA ARG A 35 -7.26 -0.79 8.92
C ARG A 35 -7.86 -1.98 8.18
N PHE A 36 -8.86 -1.80 7.33
CA PHE A 36 -9.55 -2.90 6.66
C PHE A 36 -9.24 -2.96 5.17
N CYS A 37 -9.19 -4.17 4.61
CA CYS A 37 -9.24 -4.42 3.18
C CYS A 37 -10.55 -5.12 2.84
N HIS A 38 -11.20 -4.65 1.78
CA HIS A 38 -12.51 -5.08 1.31
C HIS A 38 -12.38 -5.54 -0.14
N ARG A 39 -13.05 -6.63 -0.48
CA ARG A 39 -13.28 -7.07 -1.85
C ARG A 39 -14.77 -6.87 -2.13
N LEU A 40 -15.08 -6.14 -3.19
CA LEU A 40 -16.43 -5.90 -3.65
C LEU A 40 -16.59 -6.44 -5.06
N ASP A 41 -17.73 -7.04 -5.35
CA ASP A 41 -18.07 -7.40 -6.72
C ASP A 41 -18.39 -6.15 -7.57
N ALA A 42 -18.64 -6.35 -8.87
CA ALA A 42 -18.98 -5.28 -9.81
C ALA A 42 -20.30 -4.54 -9.47
N SER A 43 -21.11 -5.09 -8.55
CA SER A 43 -22.35 -4.47 -8.05
C SER A 43 -22.14 -3.73 -6.72
N CYS A 44 -20.88 -3.59 -6.25
CA CYS A 44 -20.50 -2.99 -4.98
C CYS A 44 -20.96 -3.79 -3.74
N VAL A 45 -21.21 -5.09 -3.88
CA VAL A 45 -21.51 -5.99 -2.76
C VAL A 45 -20.20 -6.47 -2.15
N VAL A 46 -20.07 -6.38 -0.82
CA VAL A 46 -18.89 -6.89 -0.12
C VAL A 46 -18.90 -8.41 -0.15
N VAL A 47 -17.90 -9.01 -0.77
CA VAL A 47 -17.74 -10.47 -0.88
C VAL A 47 -16.67 -11.02 0.06
N ALA A 48 -15.70 -10.19 0.45
CA ALA A 48 -14.72 -10.51 1.48
C ALA A 48 -14.26 -9.25 2.21
N GLU A 49 -13.93 -9.40 3.49
CA GLU A 49 -13.40 -8.32 4.35
C GLU A 49 -12.27 -8.89 5.23
N ARG A 50 -11.25 -8.07 5.46
CA ARG A 50 -10.13 -8.41 6.34
C ARG A 50 -9.67 -7.20 7.15
N GLU A 51 -9.65 -7.35 8.47
CA GLU A 51 -8.87 -6.46 9.34
C GLU A 51 -7.37 -6.76 9.19
N LEU A 52 -6.57 -5.72 8.95
CA LEU A 52 -5.12 -5.81 8.77
C LEU A 52 -4.40 -5.83 10.12
N PRO A 53 -3.20 -6.44 10.22
CA PRO A 53 -2.63 -6.85 11.51
C PRO A 53 -2.16 -5.69 12.41
N LEU A 54 -1.69 -4.59 11.83
CA LEU A 54 -1.24 -3.42 12.59
C LEU A 54 -2.40 -2.47 12.89
N ASP A 55 -2.50 -1.99 14.13
CA ASP A 55 -3.42 -0.92 14.51
C ASP A 55 -2.98 0.44 13.95
N SER A 56 -3.17 0.60 12.64
CA SER A 56 -2.66 1.71 11.87
C SER A 56 -3.50 1.82 10.60
N PRO A 57 -3.70 3.04 10.07
CA PRO A 57 -4.31 3.19 8.77
C PRO A 57 -3.34 2.75 7.67
N TYR A 58 -3.89 2.02 6.71
CA TYR A 58 -3.19 1.59 5.51
C TYR A 58 -3.50 2.53 4.34
N ASN A 59 -2.50 2.74 3.50
CA ASN A 59 -2.54 3.68 2.40
C ASN A 59 -1.83 3.12 1.18
N GLY A 60 -2.35 3.46 0.01
CA GLY A 60 -1.93 2.87 -1.24
C GLY A 60 -2.38 1.41 -1.33
N LEU A 61 -2.93 1.05 -2.47
CA LEU A 61 -3.27 -0.32 -2.82
C LEU A 61 -2.83 -0.50 -4.26
N GLN A 62 -2.09 -1.56 -4.53
CA GLN A 62 -1.61 -1.90 -5.86
C GLN A 62 -1.75 -3.39 -6.08
N ILE A 63 -1.84 -3.78 -7.35
CA ILE A 63 -1.88 -5.18 -7.77
C ILE A 63 -0.49 -5.55 -8.26
N LEU A 64 0.07 -6.62 -7.71
CA LEU A 64 1.35 -7.21 -8.12
C LEU A 64 1.17 -8.02 -9.41
N SER A 65 2.28 -8.33 -10.10
CA SER A 65 2.26 -9.05 -11.37
C SER A 65 1.65 -10.45 -11.29
N ASP A 66 1.59 -11.04 -10.09
CA ASP A 66 0.99 -12.34 -9.80
C ASP A 66 -0.48 -12.26 -9.38
N GLY A 67 -1.09 -11.07 -9.40
CA GLY A 67 -2.48 -10.83 -8.99
C GLY A 67 -2.66 -10.60 -7.48
N ASN A 68 -1.62 -10.78 -6.67
CA ASN A 68 -1.71 -10.45 -5.25
C ASN A 68 -1.82 -8.94 -5.05
N LEU A 69 -2.43 -8.55 -3.94
CA LEU A 69 -2.59 -7.16 -3.55
C LEU A 69 -1.45 -6.76 -2.63
N VAL A 70 -0.97 -5.53 -2.74
CA VAL A 70 -0.02 -4.96 -1.78
C VAL A 70 -0.56 -3.64 -1.24
N THR A 71 -0.47 -3.46 0.06
CA THR A 71 -0.73 -2.19 0.76
C THR A 71 0.30 -1.95 1.85
N ARG A 72 0.30 -0.76 2.43
CA ARG A 72 1.28 -0.34 3.43
C ARG A 72 0.63 0.50 4.51
N ASN A 73 1.03 0.31 5.76
CA ASN A 73 0.62 1.21 6.84
C ASN A 73 1.47 2.50 6.84
N LEU A 74 0.90 3.60 7.34
CA LEU A 74 1.61 4.89 7.34
C LEU A 74 2.85 4.87 8.25
N GLY A 75 2.74 4.20 9.40
CA GLY A 75 3.74 4.24 10.48
C GLY A 75 4.02 5.67 10.94
N PHE A 76 2.98 6.46 11.21
CA PHE A 76 3.13 7.91 11.39
C PHE A 76 3.48 8.32 12.83
N ARG A 77 3.29 7.44 13.83
CA ARG A 77 3.72 7.72 15.21
C ARG A 77 5.19 7.40 15.41
N ALA A 78 5.77 7.97 16.47
CA ALA A 78 7.18 7.84 16.81
C ALA A 78 7.61 6.40 17.12
N ASP A 79 6.68 5.51 17.48
CA ASP A 79 6.96 4.12 17.84
C ASP A 79 6.24 3.12 16.91
N ASP A 80 5.55 3.60 15.86
CA ASP A 80 4.86 2.73 14.93
C ASP A 80 5.87 1.91 14.11
N ARG A 81 5.57 0.62 13.96
CA ARG A 81 6.11 -0.22 12.90
C ARG A 81 5.60 0.28 11.55
N ALA A 82 6.40 0.14 10.51
CA ALA A 82 6.02 0.54 9.16
C ALA A 82 6.35 -0.59 8.19
N GLY A 83 5.43 -0.96 7.31
CA GLY A 83 5.62 -2.13 6.49
C GLY A 83 4.56 -2.33 5.42
N PHE A 84 4.91 -3.19 4.47
CA PHE A 84 4.01 -3.68 3.44
C PHE A 84 3.35 -4.97 3.90
N ILE A 85 2.12 -5.17 3.45
CA ILE A 85 1.42 -6.44 3.54
C ILE A 85 0.94 -6.84 2.16
N VAL A 86 1.12 -8.12 1.84
CA VAL A 86 0.67 -8.74 0.60
C VAL A 86 -0.49 -9.67 0.93
N LEU A 87 -1.61 -9.49 0.23
CA LEU A 87 -2.82 -10.28 0.39
C LEU A 87 -3.11 -11.07 -0.89
N GLU A 88 -3.57 -12.30 -0.73
CA GLU A 88 -4.16 -13.03 -1.86
C GLU A 88 -5.58 -12.52 -2.16
N PRO A 89 -5.99 -12.45 -3.44
CA PRO A 89 -7.19 -11.73 -3.83
C PRO A 89 -8.50 -12.48 -3.54
N GLU A 90 -8.50 -13.78 -3.28
CA GLU A 90 -9.73 -14.56 -3.11
C GLU A 90 -10.34 -14.31 -1.72
N GLY A 91 -9.58 -14.59 -0.67
CA GLY A 91 -10.01 -14.48 0.73
C GLY A 91 -9.33 -13.37 1.52
N LEU A 92 -8.53 -12.52 0.87
CA LEU A 92 -7.74 -11.46 1.52
C LEU A 92 -6.80 -11.98 2.61
N ARG A 93 -6.34 -13.25 2.50
CA ARG A 93 -5.38 -13.79 3.47
C ARG A 93 -4.01 -13.17 3.27
N THR A 94 -3.32 -12.94 4.38
CA THR A 94 -1.94 -12.46 4.37
C THR A 94 -1.01 -13.52 3.80
N VAL A 95 -0.38 -13.19 2.67
CA VAL A 95 0.64 -14.02 2.02
C VAL A 95 2.04 -13.66 2.54
N ARG A 96 2.28 -12.37 2.77
CA ARG A 96 3.58 -11.87 3.23
C ARG A 96 3.45 -10.54 3.97
N GLU A 97 4.29 -10.36 4.97
CA GLU A 97 4.53 -9.07 5.63
C GLU A 97 5.99 -8.68 5.45
N LEU A 98 6.23 -7.39 5.25
CA LEU A 98 7.57 -6.82 5.12
C LEU A 98 7.66 -5.55 5.94
N GLU A 99 8.40 -5.63 7.05
CA GLU A 99 8.74 -4.44 7.81
C GLU A 99 9.86 -3.65 7.11
N ILE A 100 9.75 -2.33 7.13
CA ILE A 100 10.79 -1.43 6.63
C ILE A 100 11.08 -0.35 7.68
N ALA A 101 12.34 0.11 7.70
CA ALA A 101 12.80 1.08 8.69
C ALA A 101 12.15 2.46 8.49
N GLU A 102 11.79 2.79 7.26
CA GLU A 102 11.33 4.12 6.91
C GLU A 102 9.83 4.29 7.01
N ARG A 103 9.44 5.33 7.74
CA ARG A 103 8.05 5.77 7.88
C ARG A 103 7.69 6.71 6.74
N CYS A 104 6.49 6.54 6.19
CA CYS A 104 6.03 7.34 5.07
C CYS A 104 4.50 7.44 5.09
N MET A 105 4.00 8.67 5.08
CA MET A 105 2.57 8.92 4.94
C MET A 105 2.11 8.93 3.47
N ALA A 106 3.04 9.06 2.53
CA ALA A 106 2.73 9.13 1.11
C ALA A 106 2.42 7.74 0.54
N ARG A 107 1.71 7.73 -0.60
CA ARG A 107 1.50 6.51 -1.39
C ARG A 107 2.83 5.99 -1.95
N PHE A 108 2.83 4.71 -2.25
CA PHE A 108 3.89 4.05 -2.99
C PHE A 108 3.42 3.75 -4.42
N SER A 109 4.37 3.64 -5.32
CA SER A 109 4.18 3.22 -6.70
C SER A 109 4.73 1.81 -6.86
N CYS A 110 4.29 1.08 -7.85
CA CYS A 110 4.94 -0.17 -8.23
C CYS A 110 5.17 -0.17 -9.74
N ASP A 111 6.37 -0.58 -10.13
CA ASP A 111 6.75 -0.77 -11.51
C ASP A 111 6.84 -2.27 -11.81
N ARG A 112 6.38 -2.67 -12.98
CA ARG A 112 6.51 -4.05 -13.44
C ARG A 112 7.78 -4.19 -14.29
N SER A 113 8.63 -5.15 -13.94
CA SER A 113 9.78 -5.57 -14.74
C SER A 113 9.58 -7.02 -15.22
N ALA A 114 10.50 -7.51 -16.06
CA ALA A 114 10.49 -8.89 -16.53
C ALA A 114 10.59 -9.91 -15.37
N ASP A 115 11.21 -9.54 -14.25
CA ASP A 115 11.48 -10.42 -13.10
C ASP A 115 10.41 -10.30 -11.98
N GLY A 116 9.35 -9.52 -12.20
CA GLY A 116 8.26 -9.32 -11.25
C GLY A 116 7.90 -7.85 -11.01
N THR A 117 7.24 -7.57 -9.89
CA THR A 117 6.87 -6.21 -9.49
C THR A 117 7.89 -5.63 -8.50
N THR A 118 8.24 -4.36 -8.68
CA THR A 118 9.08 -3.60 -7.75
C THR A 118 8.26 -2.45 -7.18
N CYS A 119 8.12 -2.36 -5.86
CA CYS A 119 7.37 -1.28 -5.23
C CYS A 119 8.32 -0.23 -4.64
N THR A 120 7.94 1.04 -4.75
CA THR A 120 8.79 2.17 -4.41
C THR A 120 7.95 3.16 -3.64
N SER A 121 8.40 3.50 -2.44
CA SER A 121 7.75 4.53 -1.64
C SER A 121 8.60 5.79 -1.71
N ARG A 122 8.02 6.89 -2.20
CA ARG A 122 8.72 8.16 -2.23
C ARG A 122 8.49 8.88 -0.90
N ARG A 123 9.55 9.05 -0.11
CA ARG A 123 9.53 9.96 1.04
C ARG A 123 9.71 11.39 0.53
N ARG A 124 8.62 12.09 0.23
CA ARG A 124 8.63 13.56 0.17
C ARG A 124 8.20 14.10 1.52
N GLN A 125 9.12 14.14 2.48
CA GLN A 125 8.80 14.69 3.79
C GLN A 125 8.82 16.22 3.73
N ARG A 126 7.63 16.83 3.78
CA ARG A 126 7.41 18.09 4.51
C ARG A 126 6.50 17.74 5.67
N CYS A 127 7.07 17.26 6.77
CA CYS A 127 6.35 17.23 8.04
C CYS A 127 6.46 18.64 8.64
N ALA A 128 5.32 19.26 8.94
CA ALA A 128 5.25 20.61 9.48
C ALA A 128 6.06 20.71 10.79
N GLY A 129 7.09 21.57 10.76
CA GLY A 129 7.96 21.90 11.89
C GLY A 129 9.44 22.14 11.51
N TRP A 130 9.91 21.66 10.35
CA TRP A 130 11.36 21.57 10.06
C TRP A 130 11.71 22.08 8.65
N SER A 131 12.43 23.20 8.59
CA SER A 131 12.65 24.07 7.42
C SER A 131 13.81 23.66 6.49
N THR A 132 14.13 22.38 6.33
CA THR A 132 15.13 21.96 5.33
C THR A 132 14.65 20.80 4.47
N GLY A 133 14.27 21.13 3.24
CA GLY A 133 13.79 20.15 2.25
C GLY A 133 14.92 19.26 1.76
N ARG A 134 14.86 17.97 2.08
CA ARG A 134 15.56 16.92 1.35
C ARG A 134 14.55 15.84 0.95
N SER A 135 14.50 15.54 -0.35
CA SER A 135 13.70 14.43 -0.89
C SER A 135 14.56 13.18 -0.89
N ALA A 136 14.09 12.08 -0.31
CA ALA A 136 14.77 10.79 -0.35
C ALA A 136 13.89 9.76 -1.08
N TRP A 137 14.50 9.04 -2.03
CA TRP A 137 13.87 7.94 -2.76
C TRP A 137 14.24 6.63 -2.09
N ILE A 138 13.24 5.80 -1.76
CA ILE A 138 13.46 4.48 -1.17
C ILE A 138 12.83 3.44 -2.09
N TRP A 139 13.68 2.54 -2.57
CA TRP A 139 13.31 1.43 -3.43
C TRP A 139 13.17 0.19 -2.54
N THR A 140 11.98 -0.43 -2.51
CA THR A 140 11.75 -1.68 -1.78
C THR A 140 11.19 -2.71 -2.75
N GLN A 141 12.06 -3.53 -3.33
CA GLN A 141 11.64 -4.54 -4.29
C GLN A 141 10.80 -5.62 -3.61
N ILE A 142 9.53 -5.78 -4.01
CA ILE A 142 8.60 -6.80 -3.50
C ILE A 142 8.33 -7.77 -4.66
N GLY A 143 9.21 -8.75 -4.84
CA GLY A 143 9.07 -9.78 -5.88
C GLY A 143 8.26 -11.01 -5.43
N PRO A 144 7.99 -11.95 -6.36
CA PRO A 144 7.44 -13.27 -6.04
C PRO A 144 8.28 -14.00 -4.96
N PRO A 145 7.78 -15.09 -4.35
CA PRO A 145 8.36 -15.70 -3.13
C PRO A 145 9.87 -16.04 -3.21
N ALA A 146 10.47 -16.09 -4.40
CA ALA A 146 11.88 -16.36 -4.63
C ALA A 146 12.81 -15.13 -4.78
N THR A 147 12.30 -13.89 -4.84
CA THR A 147 13.16 -12.73 -5.18
C THR A 147 13.77 -12.09 -3.94
N ARG A 148 15.09 -12.18 -3.84
CA ARG A 148 15.94 -11.60 -2.78
C ARG A 148 15.79 -10.07 -2.78
N PHE A 149 15.59 -9.49 -1.60
CA PHE A 149 15.58 -8.04 -1.41
C PHE A 149 16.96 -7.45 -1.74
N GLY A 150 17.01 -6.55 -2.72
CA GLY A 150 18.18 -5.69 -2.94
C GLY A 150 18.34 -4.74 -1.75
N ARG A 151 19.59 -4.51 -1.32
CA ARG A 151 19.92 -3.47 -0.33
C ARG A 151 19.38 -2.12 -0.82
N PRO A 152 18.98 -1.20 0.08
CA PRO A 152 18.67 0.17 -0.31
C PRO A 152 19.87 0.76 -1.05
N VAL A 153 19.71 1.01 -2.36
CA VAL A 153 20.73 1.67 -3.16
C VAL A 153 20.67 3.15 -2.81
N ARG A 154 21.55 3.59 -1.90
CA ARG A 154 21.94 5.00 -1.85
C ARG A 154 22.73 5.28 -3.12
N ARG A 155 22.21 6.12 -4.03
CA ARG A 155 23.07 6.76 -5.03
C ARG A 155 23.07 8.27 -4.89
N LEU A 156 24.30 8.76 -4.89
CA LEU A 156 24.77 10.13 -4.92
C LEU A 156 24.18 10.90 -6.11
N GLY A 157 24.01 12.20 -5.95
CA GLY A 157 23.94 13.15 -7.06
C GLY A 157 22.91 14.26 -6.88
N HIS A 158 23.40 15.45 -6.50
CA HIS A 158 22.75 16.72 -6.83
C HIS A 158 22.58 16.77 -8.35
N HIS A 159 21.37 17.04 -8.83
CA HIS A 159 21.22 17.72 -10.11
C HIS A 159 20.52 19.02 -9.81
N ASP A 160 21.33 20.08 -9.76
CA ASP A 160 20.85 21.43 -9.96
C ASP A 160 20.31 21.54 -11.38
N ARG A 161 19.05 21.96 -11.48
CA ARG A 161 18.53 22.77 -12.56
C ARG A 161 17.60 23.80 -11.94
#